data_AF-A6X922-F1
#
_entry.id   AF-A6X922-F1
#
_cell.length_a   1.000
_cell.length_b   1.000
_cell.length_c   1.000
_cell.angle_alpha   90.00
_cell.angle_beta   90.00
_cell.angle_gamma   90.00
#
_symmetry.space_group_name_H-M   'P 1'
#
loop_
_entity.id
_entity.type
_entity.pdbx_description
1 polymer ?
#
loop_
_entity_poly.entity_id
_entity_poly.type
_entity_poly.pdbx_seq_one_letter_code
_entity_poly.pdbx_strand_id
1 'polypeptide(L)'
;MKFLQGEKQAKVLIGIAWSLSFLFSIPTLIIFGKRTLSNGEVQCWALWPDDSYWTPYMTIVAFLVYFIPLAIISVIYGLVIRTIWMKSKTHETVISNCSDGKLCCSYNRGLISKAKIKAIKYSIVIILAFICCWSPYFLFDILDNFNVLPDTKERFYASVIIQNLPALNSAINPLIYCIFSSSIC
;
A
#
# COMPACT_ATOMS: atom_id res chain seq x y z
N MET A 1 11.64 21.37 20.92
CA MET A 1 11.19 22.01 19.66
C MET A 1 11.08 21.04 18.46
N LYS A 2 12.06 20.16 18.18
CA LYS A 2 11.99 19.23 17.02
C LYS A 2 10.77 18.27 17.02
N PHE A 3 10.28 17.85 18.18
CA PHE A 3 9.13 16.94 18.30
C PHE A 3 7.80 17.59 17.89
N LEU A 4 7.52 18.81 18.39
CA LEU A 4 6.34 19.59 18.00
C LEU A 4 6.32 19.96 16.52
N GLN A 5 7.50 20.12 15.91
CA GLN A 5 7.61 20.39 14.47
C GLN A 5 7.21 19.16 13.64
N GLY A 6 7.59 17.95 14.08
CA GLY A 6 7.17 16.70 13.46
C GLY A 6 5.65 16.45 13.55
N GLU A 7 5.03 16.77 14.69
CA GLU A 7 3.57 16.64 14.85
C GLU A 7 2.79 17.61 13.96
N LYS A 8 3.23 18.88 13.86
CA LYS A 8 2.61 19.85 12.95
C LYS A 8 2.74 19.42 11.49
N GLN A 9 3.92 18.95 11.09
CA GLN A 9 4.15 18.41 9.74
C GLN A 9 3.27 17.19 9.47
N ALA A 10 3.16 16.26 10.42
CA ALA A 10 2.29 15.09 10.26
C ALA A 10 0.82 15.49 10.07
N LYS A 11 0.30 16.43 10.87
CA LYS A 11 -1.09 16.93 10.72
C LYS A 11 -1.33 17.58 9.36
N VAL A 12 -0.38 18.38 8.86
CA VAL A 12 -0.47 18.98 7.52
C VAL A 12 -0.47 17.90 6.44
N LEU A 13 0.43 16.91 6.51
CA LEU A 13 0.48 15.81 5.55
C LEU A 13 -0.81 14.97 5.56
N ILE A 14 -1.37 14.71 6.74
CA ILE A 14 -2.67 14.03 6.90
C ILE A 14 -3.77 14.86 6.22
N GLY A 15 -3.84 16.17 6.47
CA GLY A 15 -4.83 17.05 5.84
C GLY A 15 -4.73 17.08 4.32
N ILE A 16 -3.50 17.14 3.78
CA ILE A 16 -3.25 17.05 2.33
C ILE A 16 -3.72 15.69 1.79
N ALA A 17 -3.37 14.59 2.46
CA ALA A 17 -3.76 13.25 2.04
C ALA A 17 -5.29 13.09 1.97
N TRP A 18 -6.02 13.52 3.00
CA TRP A 18 -7.49 13.48 3.00
C TRP A 18 -8.10 14.36 1.90
N SER A 19 -7.54 15.54 1.66
CA SER A 19 -8.02 16.46 0.62
C SER A 19 -7.82 15.87 -0.78
N LEU A 20 -6.66 15.26 -1.04
CA LEU A 20 -6.38 14.57 -2.30
C LEU A 20 -7.28 13.34 -2.49
N SER A 21 -7.49 12.55 -1.44
CA SER A 21 -8.42 11.41 -1.47
C SER A 21 -9.85 11.84 -1.79
N PHE A 22 -10.33 12.93 -1.18
CA PHE A 22 -11.64 13.49 -1.49
C PHE A 22 -11.71 13.93 -2.95
N LEU A 23 -10.72 14.70 -3.42
CA LEU A 23 -10.63 15.19 -4.78
C LEU A 23 -10.68 14.05 -5.81
N PHE A 24 -9.88 13.00 -5.63
CA PHE A 24 -9.85 11.85 -6.53
C PHE A 24 -11.10 10.96 -6.44
N SER A 25 -11.89 11.08 -5.37
CA SER A 25 -13.17 10.37 -5.23
C SER A 25 -14.35 11.12 -5.86
N ILE A 26 -14.21 12.38 -6.26
CA ILE A 26 -15.30 13.15 -6.88
C ILE A 26 -15.85 12.49 -8.16
N PRO A 27 -15.01 12.01 -9.11
CA PRO A 27 -15.50 11.42 -10.35
C PRO A 27 -16.44 10.22 -10.11
N THR A 28 -16.18 9.40 -9.09
CA THR A 28 -17.00 8.21 -8.82
C THR A 28 -18.43 8.58 -8.41
N LEU A 29 -18.63 9.73 -7.75
CA LEU A 29 -19.97 10.24 -7.40
C LEU A 29 -20.80 10.65 -8.62
N ILE A 30 -20.15 11.04 -9.72
CA ILE A 30 -20.80 11.49 -10.95
C ILE A 30 -21.03 10.31 -11.89
N ILE A 31 -20.09 9.38 -11.95
CA ILE A 31 -20.06 8.27 -12.91
C ILE A 31 -20.95 7.10 -12.47
N PHE A 32 -21.01 6.77 -11.18
CA PHE A 32 -21.75 5.61 -10.70
C PHE A 32 -23.22 5.95 -10.46
N GLY A 33 -24.11 5.07 -10.95
CA GLY A 33 -25.54 5.17 -10.69
C GLY A 33 -26.25 3.84 -10.81
N LYS A 34 -27.59 3.89 -10.74
CA LYS A 34 -28.43 2.69 -10.78
C LYS A 34 -28.65 2.26 -12.23
N ARG A 35 -28.39 0.99 -12.53
CA ARG A 35 -28.66 0.35 -13.82
C ARG A 35 -29.55 -0.87 -13.57
N THR A 36 -30.67 -0.95 -14.29
CA THR A 36 -31.53 -2.15 -14.29
C THR A 36 -31.05 -3.09 -15.38
N LEU A 37 -30.77 -4.34 -15.02
CA LEU A 37 -30.36 -5.39 -15.94
C LEU A 37 -31.58 -5.96 -16.67
N SER A 38 -31.34 -6.68 -17.77
CA SER A 38 -32.38 -7.33 -18.57
C SER A 38 -33.21 -8.37 -17.80
N ASN A 39 -32.67 -8.91 -16.70
CA ASN A 39 -33.35 -9.83 -15.78
C ASN A 39 -34.20 -9.13 -14.71
N GLY A 40 -34.27 -7.79 -14.70
CA GLY A 40 -35.02 -6.99 -13.73
C GLY A 40 -34.25 -6.66 -12.43
N GLU A 41 -33.03 -7.16 -12.26
CA GLU A 41 -32.18 -6.83 -11.11
C GLU A 41 -31.63 -5.40 -11.22
N VAL A 42 -31.49 -4.72 -10.09
CA VAL A 42 -30.92 -3.36 -10.03
C VAL A 42 -29.50 -3.44 -9.47
N GLN A 43 -28.52 -2.95 -10.23
CA GLN A 43 -27.12 -2.89 -9.83
C GLN A 43 -26.60 -1.45 -9.84
N CYS A 44 -25.57 -1.19 -9.03
CA CYS A 44 -24.80 0.06 -9.12
C CYS A 44 -23.67 -0.15 -10.12
N TRP A 45 -23.66 0.60 -11.21
CA TRP A 45 -22.66 0.48 -12.26
C TRP A 45 -22.27 1.85 -12.81
N ALA A 46 -21.12 1.92 -13.46
CA ALA A 46 -20.69 3.15 -14.13
C ALA A 46 -21.55 3.43 -15.37
N LEU A 47 -22.13 4.63 -15.43
CA LEU A 47 -22.98 5.09 -16.51
C LEU A 47 -22.14 5.92 -17.49
N TRP A 48 -21.47 5.24 -18.41
CA TRP A 48 -20.72 5.90 -19.48
C TRP A 48 -21.59 6.07 -20.73
N PRO A 49 -21.47 7.20 -21.45
CA PRO A 49 -22.13 7.39 -22.74
C PRO A 49 -21.65 6.40 -23.81
N ASP A 50 -20.39 5.98 -23.72
CA ASP A 50 -19.71 5.08 -24.66
C ASP A 50 -18.69 4.22 -23.90
N ASP A 51 -18.53 2.96 -24.32
CA ASP A 51 -17.62 2.00 -23.68
C ASP A 51 -16.14 2.40 -23.83
N SER A 52 -15.80 3.27 -24.80
CA SER A 52 -14.45 3.77 -25.04
C SER A 52 -13.87 4.56 -23.85
N TYR A 53 -14.71 5.13 -22.98
CA TYR A 53 -14.25 5.88 -21.81
C TYR A 53 -13.85 4.99 -20.63
N TRP A 54 -14.37 3.77 -20.54
CA TRP A 54 -14.17 2.88 -19.41
C TRP A 54 -12.71 2.43 -19.28
N THR A 55 -12.13 1.89 -20.36
CA THR A 55 -10.76 1.40 -20.39
C THR A 55 -9.71 2.46 -20.00
N PRO A 56 -9.68 3.67 -20.61
CA PRO A 56 -8.71 4.70 -20.23
C PRO A 56 -8.94 5.20 -18.80
N TYR A 57 -10.20 5.32 -18.35
CA TYR A 57 -10.51 5.71 -16.98
C TYR A 57 -9.96 4.71 -15.97
N MET A 58 -10.30 3.43 -16.10
CA MET A 58 -9.83 2.39 -15.18
C MET A 58 -8.31 2.22 -15.24
N THR A 59 -7.70 2.36 -16.42
CA THR A 59 -6.24 2.37 -16.56
C THR A 59 -5.63 3.50 -15.75
N ILE A 60 -6.11 4.74 -15.91
CA ILE A 60 -5.60 5.90 -15.17
C ILE A 60 -5.76 5.69 -13.66
N VAL A 61 -6.93 5.21 -13.22
CA VAL A 61 -7.19 4.89 -11.81
C VAL A 61 -6.20 3.85 -11.29
N ALA A 62 -5.95 2.77 -12.02
CA ALA A 62 -5.00 1.73 -11.64
C ALA A 62 -3.58 2.29 -11.46
N PHE A 63 -3.12 3.15 -12.36
CA PHE A 63 -1.80 3.78 -12.23
C PHE A 63 -1.72 4.74 -11.04
N LEU A 64 -2.72 5.62 -10.87
CA LEU A 64 -2.73 6.63 -9.82
C LEU A 64 -2.90 6.04 -8.43
N VAL A 65 -3.76 5.04 -8.27
CA VAL A 65 -4.13 4.47 -6.97
C VAL A 65 -3.24 3.30 -6.56
N TYR A 66 -2.65 2.58 -7.53
CA TYR A 66 -1.87 1.37 -7.24
C TYR A 66 -0.45 1.39 -7.77
N PHE A 67 -0.22 1.42 -9.08
CA PHE A 67 1.13 1.19 -9.61
C PHE A 67 2.14 2.28 -9.22
N ILE A 68 1.76 3.57 -9.31
CA ILE A 68 2.64 4.68 -8.92
C ILE A 68 2.90 4.64 -7.40
N PRO A 69 1.87 4.56 -6.51
CA PRO A 69 2.09 4.39 -5.09
C PRO A 69 2.96 3.17 -4.76
N LEU A 70 2.72 2.02 -5.41
CA LEU A 70 3.47 0.78 -5.21
C LEU A 70 4.95 0.94 -5.59
N ALA A 71 5.25 1.60 -6.71
CA ALA A 71 6.62 1.87 -7.12
C ALA A 71 7.32 2.77 -6.10
N ILE A 72 6.67 3.85 -5.66
CA ILE A 72 7.21 4.79 -4.67
C ILE A 72 7.50 4.07 -3.35
N ILE A 73 6.55 3.32 -2.80
CA ILE A 73 6.76 2.59 -1.53
C ILE A 73 7.85 1.53 -1.68
N SER A 74 7.89 0.80 -2.80
CA SER A 74 8.90 -0.24 -3.04
C SER A 74 10.31 0.35 -3.09
N VAL A 75 10.49 1.48 -3.79
CA VAL A 75 11.78 2.18 -3.84
C VAL A 75 12.17 2.69 -2.47
N ILE A 76 11.27 3.39 -1.76
CA ILE A 76 11.54 3.93 -0.43
C ILE A 76 11.94 2.82 0.55
N TYR A 77 11.19 1.72 0.61
CA TYR A 77 11.48 0.63 1.53
C TYR A 77 12.71 -0.17 1.10
N GLY A 78 12.98 -0.30 -0.20
CA GLY A 78 14.23 -0.85 -0.70
C GLY A 78 15.44 -0.04 -0.24
N LEU A 79 15.37 1.29 -0.30
CA LEU A 79 16.42 2.18 0.21
C LEU A 79 16.58 2.08 1.73
N VAL A 80 15.46 1.96 2.47
CA VAL A 80 15.49 1.77 3.93
C VAL A 80 16.17 0.45 4.30
N ILE A 81 15.80 -0.66 3.66
CA ILE A 81 16.40 -1.98 3.89
C ILE A 81 17.90 -1.94 3.55
N ARG A 82 18.27 -1.36 2.40
CA ARG A 82 19.67 -1.18 2.01
C ARG A 82 20.45 -0.38 3.05
N THR A 83 19.88 0.70 3.55
CA THR A 83 20.50 1.54 4.59
C THR A 83 20.73 0.76 5.88
N ILE A 84 19.77 -0.08 6.29
CA ILE A 84 19.89 -0.96 7.45
C ILE A 84 21.02 -1.97 7.25
N TRP A 85 21.05 -2.64 6.09
CA TRP A 85 22.05 -3.67 5.78
C TRP A 85 23.47 -3.10 5.75
N MET A 86 23.67 -1.95 5.11
CA MET A 86 24.98 -1.28 5.07
C MET A 86 25.48 -0.90 6.47
N LYS A 87 24.57 -0.41 7.34
CA LYS A 87 24.92 -0.09 8.73
C LYS A 87 25.24 -1.33 9.57
N SER A 88 24.54 -2.44 9.36
CA SER A 88 24.80 -3.72 10.03
C SER A 88 26.20 -4.23 9.68
N LYS A 89 26.53 -4.29 8.39
CA LYS A 89 27.83 -4.76 7.90
C LYS A 89 29.00 -3.91 8.40
N THR A 90 28.81 -2.58 8.44
CA THR A 90 29.83 -1.65 8.97
C THR A 90 30.08 -1.89 10.46
N HIS A 91 29.04 -2.21 11.23
CA HIS A 91 29.18 -2.49 12.67
C HIS A 91 29.92 -3.80 12.94
N GLU A 92 29.63 -4.86 12.19
CA GLU A 92 30.37 -6.14 12.29
C GLU A 92 31.86 -5.97 11.98
N THR A 93 32.22 -5.22 10.92
CA THR A 93 33.62 -4.96 10.56
C THR A 93 34.39 -4.11 11.58
N VAL A 94 33.69 -3.25 12.34
CA VAL A 94 34.33 -2.45 13.39
C VAL A 94 34.57 -3.30 14.64
N ILE A 95 33.62 -4.17 15.01
CA ILE A 95 33.77 -5.07 16.16
C ILE A 95 34.91 -6.07 15.92
N SER A 96 35.04 -6.62 14.70
CA SER A 96 36.13 -7.55 14.37
C SER A 96 37.54 -6.92 14.42
N ASN A 97 37.64 -5.59 14.29
CA ASN A 97 38.90 -4.85 14.38
C ASN A 97 39.21 -4.36 15.80
N CYS A 98 38.28 -4.49 16.76
CA CYS A 98 38.44 -4.08 18.16
C CYS A 98 38.77 -5.26 19.08
N SER A 99 39.57 -6.21 18.61
CA SER A 99 39.99 -7.41 19.35
C SER A 99 41.05 -7.14 20.43
N ASP A 100 41.51 -5.90 20.60
CA ASP A 100 42.61 -5.57 21.51
C ASP A 100 42.15 -4.61 22.63
N GLY A 101 41.62 -5.21 23.71
CA GLY A 101 41.76 -4.74 25.10
C GLY A 101 41.26 -3.36 25.53
N LYS A 102 40.66 -2.52 24.69
CA LYS A 102 40.21 -1.18 25.11
C LYS A 102 38.70 -1.01 25.00
N LEU A 103 38.09 -0.77 26.16
CA LEU A 103 36.69 -0.41 26.41
C LEU A 103 36.18 0.59 25.35
N CYS A 104 35.57 0.08 24.28
CA CYS A 104 34.95 0.90 23.25
C CYS A 104 33.61 1.41 23.77
N CYS A 105 33.67 2.38 24.69
CA CYS A 105 32.50 3.14 25.09
C CYS A 105 32.02 4.00 23.92
N SER A 106 30.74 3.83 23.60
CA SER A 106 29.88 4.80 22.89
C SER A 106 30.02 4.89 21.36
N TYR A 107 29.64 3.82 20.65
CA TYR A 107 29.18 3.93 19.25
C TYR A 107 27.64 3.79 19.14
N ASN A 108 26.90 4.44 20.04
CA ASN A 108 25.43 4.50 19.96
C ASN A 108 24.92 5.49 18.89
N ARG A 109 25.80 6.23 18.22
CA ARG A 109 25.41 7.33 17.30
C ARG A 109 24.94 6.87 15.92
N GLY A 110 25.11 5.58 15.58
CA GLY A 110 24.76 5.01 14.27
C GLY A 110 23.62 3.98 14.29
N LEU A 111 23.31 3.40 15.45
CA LEU A 111 22.34 2.32 15.60
C LEU A 111 20.91 2.84 15.39
N ILE A 112 20.19 2.21 14.46
CA ILE A 112 18.77 2.47 14.27
C ILE A 112 18.06 1.97 15.54
N SER A 113 17.34 2.87 16.22
CA SER A 113 16.58 2.53 17.43
C SER A 113 15.67 1.32 17.19
N LYS A 114 15.58 0.42 18.18
CA LYS A 114 14.66 -0.73 18.16
C LYS A 114 13.22 -0.32 17.82
N ALA A 115 12.79 0.86 18.28
CA ALA A 115 11.47 1.42 17.94
C ALA A 115 11.30 1.73 16.44
N LYS A 116 12.37 2.20 15.78
CA LYS A 116 12.36 2.47 14.33
C LYS A 116 12.37 1.17 13.52
N ILE A 117 13.15 0.17 13.92
CA ILE A 117 13.13 -1.16 13.28
C ILE A 117 11.73 -1.77 13.41
N LYS A 118 11.13 -1.65 14.60
CA LYS A 118 9.76 -2.10 14.85
C LYS A 118 8.79 -1.41 13.88
N ALA A 119 8.81 -0.08 13.80
CA ALA A 119 7.96 0.66 12.85
C ALA A 119 8.17 0.20 11.39
N ILE A 120 9.41 0.00 10.95
CA ILE A 120 9.73 -0.49 9.59
C ILE A 120 9.16 -1.90 9.36
N LYS A 121 9.30 -2.81 10.34
CA LYS A 121 8.73 -4.17 10.26
C LYS A 121 7.22 -4.12 10.07
N TYR A 122 6.52 -3.26 10.81
CA TYR A 122 5.07 -3.10 10.67
C TYR A 122 4.70 -2.60 9.29
N SER A 123 5.38 -1.56 8.83
CA SER A 123 5.09 -0.99 7.52
C SER A 123 5.36 -1.97 6.38
N ILE A 124 6.37 -2.84 6.48
CA ILE A 124 6.57 -3.94 5.52
C ILE A 124 5.36 -4.87 5.49
N VAL A 125 4.83 -5.27 6.66
CA VAL A 125 3.64 -6.15 6.70
C VAL A 125 2.41 -5.45 6.09
N ILE A 126 2.21 -4.16 6.37
CA ILE A 126 1.11 -3.38 5.78
C ILE A 126 1.27 -3.30 4.25
N ILE A 127 2.48 -3.08 3.74
CA ILE A 127 2.75 -3.02 2.30
C ILE A 127 2.48 -4.37 1.63
N LEU A 128 2.91 -5.48 2.25
CA LEU A 128 2.64 -6.82 1.74
C LEU A 128 1.12 -7.11 1.71
N ALA A 129 0.40 -6.75 2.77
CA ALA A 129 -1.06 -6.88 2.81
C ALA A 129 -1.72 -6.05 1.69
N PHE A 130 -1.27 -4.81 1.49
CA PHE A 130 -1.73 -3.95 0.40
C PHE A 130 -1.50 -4.61 -0.97
N ILE A 131 -0.31 -5.14 -1.24
CA ILE A 131 0.00 -5.83 -2.49
C ILE A 131 -0.91 -7.05 -2.68
N CYS A 132 -1.04 -7.90 -1.67
CA CYS A 132 -1.85 -9.12 -1.76
C CYS A 132 -3.35 -8.83 -1.97
N CYS A 133 -3.86 -7.73 -1.41
CA CYS A 133 -5.28 -7.38 -1.53
C CYS A 133 -5.60 -6.59 -2.80
N TRP A 134 -4.70 -5.74 -3.28
CA TRP A 134 -4.97 -4.86 -4.42
C TRP A 134 -4.42 -5.36 -5.76
N SER A 135 -3.32 -6.12 -5.76
CA SER A 135 -2.73 -6.66 -6.99
C SER A 135 -3.70 -7.52 -7.78
N PRO A 136 -4.40 -8.51 -7.17
CA PRO A 136 -5.31 -9.37 -7.92
C PRO A 136 -6.40 -8.56 -8.61
N TYR A 137 -6.92 -7.53 -7.95
CA TYR A 137 -7.94 -6.64 -8.48
C TYR A 137 -7.46 -5.85 -9.69
N PHE A 138 -6.37 -5.08 -9.55
CA PHE A 138 -5.91 -4.24 -10.66
C PHE A 138 -5.33 -5.03 -11.83
N LEU A 139 -4.71 -6.19 -11.57
CA LEU A 139 -4.25 -7.07 -12.64
C LEU A 139 -5.44 -7.68 -13.40
N PHE A 140 -6.44 -8.19 -12.69
CA PHE A 140 -7.64 -8.72 -13.31
C PHE A 140 -8.36 -7.64 -14.13
N ASP A 141 -8.61 -6.47 -13.55
CA ASP A 141 -9.30 -5.35 -14.18
C ASP A 141 -8.59 -4.89 -15.48
N ILE A 142 -7.26 -4.74 -15.46
CA ILE A 142 -6.50 -4.40 -16.67
C ILE A 142 -6.64 -5.51 -17.72
N LEU A 143 -6.43 -6.78 -17.36
CA LEU A 143 -6.53 -7.88 -18.32
C LEU A 143 -7.94 -8.00 -18.92
N ASP A 144 -8.97 -7.73 -18.11
CA ASP A 144 -10.37 -7.67 -18.53
C ASP A 144 -10.61 -6.55 -19.54
N ASN A 145 -10.15 -5.33 -19.21
CA ASN A 145 -10.34 -4.12 -20.00
C ASN A 145 -9.62 -4.16 -21.36
N PHE A 146 -8.56 -4.95 -21.49
CA PHE A 146 -7.86 -5.19 -22.75
C PHE A 146 -8.32 -6.45 -23.49
N ASN A 147 -9.43 -7.06 -23.07
CA ASN A 147 -10.02 -8.27 -23.68
C ASN A 147 -9.03 -9.45 -23.76
N VAL A 148 -8.11 -9.56 -22.80
CA VAL A 148 -7.12 -10.66 -22.74
C VAL A 148 -7.74 -11.91 -22.10
N LEU A 149 -8.76 -11.73 -21.25
CA LEU A 149 -9.41 -12.82 -20.52
C LEU A 149 -10.55 -13.44 -21.35
N PRO A 150 -10.62 -14.78 -21.45
CA PRO A 150 -11.71 -15.46 -22.16
C PRO A 150 -13.05 -15.33 -21.42
N ASP A 151 -14.15 -15.25 -22.16
CA ASP A 151 -15.51 -15.22 -21.62
C ASP A 151 -15.92 -16.61 -21.09
N THR A 152 -15.63 -16.89 -19.82
CA THR A 152 -15.97 -18.15 -19.15
C THR A 152 -16.75 -17.94 -17.86
N LYS A 153 -17.49 -18.97 -17.42
CA LYS A 153 -18.17 -18.95 -16.10
C LYS A 153 -17.17 -18.79 -14.95
N GLU A 154 -15.97 -19.34 -15.11
CA GLU A 154 -14.87 -19.23 -14.15
C GLU A 154 -14.42 -17.78 -13.96
N ARG A 155 -14.33 -17.01 -15.07
CA ARG A 155 -14.04 -15.56 -15.03
C ARG A 155 -15.06 -14.80 -14.19
N PHE A 156 -16.35 -15.13 -14.31
CA PHE A 156 -17.40 -14.49 -13.52
C PHE A 156 -17.20 -14.75 -12.01
N TYR A 157 -17.04 -16.00 -11.59
CA TYR A 157 -16.78 -16.33 -10.18
C TYR A 157 -15.49 -15.71 -9.65
N ALA A 158 -14.41 -15.74 -10.45
CA ALA A 158 -13.16 -15.10 -10.10
C ALA A 158 -13.34 -13.59 -9.90
N SER A 159 -14.06 -12.92 -10.80
CA SER A 159 -14.32 -11.47 -10.71
C SER A 159 -15.01 -11.07 -9.41
N VAL A 160 -15.97 -11.86 -8.92
CA VAL A 160 -16.66 -11.58 -7.64
C VAL A 160 -15.69 -11.66 -6.47
N ILE A 161 -14.86 -12.71 -6.41
CA ILE A 161 -13.87 -12.87 -5.33
C ILE A 161 -12.83 -11.75 -5.39
N ILE A 162 -12.30 -11.48 -6.59
CA ILE A 162 -11.24 -10.50 -6.86
C ILE A 162 -11.68 -9.08 -6.53
N GLN A 163 -12.92 -8.69 -6.86
CA GLN A 163 -13.44 -7.35 -6.55
C GLN A 163 -13.61 -7.10 -5.03
N ASN A 164 -13.71 -8.15 -4.22
CA ASN A 164 -13.84 -8.03 -2.77
C ASN A 164 -12.50 -8.01 -2.01
N LEU A 165 -11.40 -8.43 -2.65
CA LEU A 165 -10.06 -8.44 -2.05
C LEU A 165 -9.58 -7.05 -1.58
N PRO A 166 -9.79 -5.94 -2.31
CA PRO A 166 -9.43 -4.60 -1.83
C PRO A 166 -10.10 -4.23 -0.50
N ALA A 167 -11.34 -4.68 -0.25
CA ALA A 167 -12.03 -4.42 1.01
C ALA A 167 -11.33 -5.12 2.20
N LEU A 168 -10.74 -6.29 1.96
CA LEU A 168 -10.00 -7.05 2.97
C LEU A 168 -8.75 -6.30 3.48
N ASN A 169 -8.13 -5.46 2.65
CA ASN A 169 -6.99 -4.63 3.04
C ASN A 169 -7.30 -3.78 4.30
N SER A 170 -8.51 -3.23 4.37
CA SER A 170 -8.96 -2.42 5.51
C SER A 170 -9.14 -3.27 6.77
N ALA A 171 -9.61 -4.51 6.64
CA ALA A 171 -9.83 -5.45 7.75
C ALA A 171 -8.52 -6.03 8.31
N ILE A 172 -7.47 -6.12 7.49
CA ILE A 172 -6.16 -6.63 7.92
C ILE A 172 -5.44 -5.62 8.84
N ASN A 173 -5.67 -4.32 8.68
CA ASN A 173 -4.96 -3.29 9.44
C ASN A 173 -5.07 -3.47 10.97
N PRO A 174 -6.28 -3.62 11.58
CA PRO A 174 -6.40 -3.94 13.00
C PRO A 174 -5.68 -5.21 13.43
N LEU A 175 -5.71 -6.28 12.62
CA LEU A 175 -5.04 -7.55 12.93
C LEU A 175 -3.53 -7.38 13.02
N ILE A 176 -2.94 -6.63 12.08
CA ILE A 176 -1.51 -6.27 12.12
C ILE A 176 -1.21 -5.50 13.41
N TYR A 177 -2.00 -4.49 13.75
CA TYR A 177 -1.76 -3.73 14.98
C TYR A 177 -1.85 -4.61 16.24
N CYS A 178 -2.84 -5.51 16.31
CA CYS A 178 -3.02 -6.43 17.42
C CYS A 178 -1.80 -7.37 17.59
N ILE A 179 -1.44 -8.11 16.53
CA ILE A 179 -0.36 -9.11 16.55
C ILE A 179 0.97 -8.50 16.99
N PHE A 180 1.25 -7.28 16.54
CA PHE A 180 2.53 -6.67 16.83
C PHE A 180 2.53 -5.80 18.11
N SER A 181 1.35 -5.36 18.59
CA SER A 181 1.23 -4.74 19.91
C SER A 181 1.46 -5.75 21.03
N SER A 182 1.00 -7.01 20.85
CA SER A 182 1.19 -8.10 21.82
C SER A 182 2.60 -8.69 21.80
N SER A 183 3.43 -8.38 20.80
CA SER A 183 4.87 -8.69 20.82
C SER A 183 5.71 -7.70 21.65
N ILE A 184 5.07 -6.98 22.60
CA ILE A 184 5.71 -6.19 23.66
C ILE A 184 5.49 -6.94 24.98
N CYS A 185 6.18 -8.05 25.14
CA CYS A 185 6.55 -8.61 26.44
C CYS A 185 8.03 -9.00 26.33
#